data_AF-A0A6P7FIH9-F1
#
_entry.id   AF-A0A6P7FIH9-F1
#
_cell.length_a   1.000
_cell.length_b   1.000
_cell.length_c   1.000
_cell.angle_alpha   90.00
_cell.angle_beta   90.00
_cell.angle_gamma   90.00
#
_symmetry.space_group_name_H-M   'P 1'
#
loop_
_entity.id
_entity.type
_entity.pdbx_description
1 polymer ?
#
loop_
_entity_poly.entity_id
_entity_poly.type
_entity_poly.pdbx_seq_one_letter_code
_entity_poly.pdbx_strand_id
1 'polypeptide(L)'
;MLGFIIRTSRCLHNINSIRLIYISLVRSVLEYCSVVWSPTYEVHIAKLEKVQNKFIRYLSFKLHKPLSDHSYSEIRNELNLPRLSSRRMYADVLFLHKLLNSKINCNDLLSLIDFNVPSRVTRTSQNFAIKFHCCNFGRHSPLSRIILNGNRIDLDLLLCTSENVCRQCLKKICNLM
;
A
#
# COMPACT_ATOMS: atom_id res chain seq x y z
N MET A 1 -9.68 -18.55 5.16
CA MET A 1 -8.30 -18.72 4.64
C MET A 1 -7.23 -18.69 5.73
N LEU A 2 -7.07 -17.60 6.49
CA LEU A 2 -6.03 -17.53 7.54
C LEU A 2 -6.12 -18.66 8.59
N GLY A 3 -7.33 -19.01 9.02
CA GLY A 3 -7.53 -20.11 9.97
C GLY A 3 -7.14 -21.48 9.43
N PHE A 4 -7.19 -21.69 8.11
CA PHE A 4 -6.67 -22.92 7.49
C PHE A 4 -5.15 -22.96 7.64
N ILE A 5 -4.46 -21.90 7.21
CA ILE A 5 -2.99 -21.79 7.31
C ILE A 5 -2.53 -22.07 8.73
N ILE A 6 -3.13 -21.42 9.73
CA ILE A 6 -2.76 -21.59 11.16
C ILE A 6 -2.86 -23.05 11.61
N ARG A 7 -3.84 -23.81 11.14
CA ARG A 7 -4.00 -25.22 11.50
C ARG A 7 -2.97 -26.10 10.80
N THR A 8 -2.75 -25.87 9.50
CA THR A 8 -1.82 -26.66 8.69
C THR A 8 -0.36 -26.37 9.03
N SER A 9 -0.05 -25.13 9.44
CA SER A 9 1.32 -24.71 9.77
C SER A 9 1.76 -25.06 11.20
N ARG A 10 0.96 -25.81 11.97
CA ARG A 10 1.32 -26.23 13.34
C ARG A 10 2.64 -27.00 13.38
N CYS A 11 2.83 -27.92 12.43
CA CYS A 11 4.01 -28.79 12.35
C CYS A 11 5.22 -28.10 11.71
N LEU A 12 5.03 -26.94 11.07
CA LEU A 12 6.14 -26.22 10.44
C LEU A 12 6.95 -25.48 11.52
N HIS A 13 8.25 -25.77 11.59
CA HIS A 13 9.18 -25.05 12.47
C HIS A 13 9.75 -23.80 11.78
N ASN A 14 9.88 -23.81 10.45
CA ASN A 14 10.48 -22.69 9.72
C ASN A 14 9.49 -21.53 9.56
N ILE A 15 9.77 -20.41 10.23
CA ILE A 15 8.96 -19.18 10.22
C ILE A 15 8.90 -18.56 8.82
N ASN A 16 9.99 -18.62 8.06
CA ASN A 16 10.03 -18.05 6.71
C ASN A 16 9.07 -18.78 5.76
N SER A 17 8.90 -20.09 5.92
CA SER A 17 7.94 -20.89 5.16
C SER A 17 6.51 -20.50 5.49
N ILE A 18 6.19 -20.35 6.80
CA ILE A 18 4.86 -19.92 7.24
C ILE A 18 4.56 -18.51 6.72
N ARG A 19 5.54 -17.60 6.78
CA ARG A 19 5.45 -16.27 6.21
C ARG A 19 5.15 -16.34 4.71
N LEU A 20 5.89 -17.15 3.95
CA LEU A 20 5.68 -17.29 2.50
C LEU A 20 4.26 -17.76 2.16
N ILE A 21 3.73 -18.74 2.90
CA ILE A 21 2.35 -19.26 2.72
C ILE A 21 1.32 -18.16 3.00
N TYR A 22 1.51 -17.36 4.05
CA TYR A 22 0.63 -16.21 4.32
C TYR A 22 0.66 -15.19 3.18
N ILE A 23 1.86 -14.89 2.68
CA ILE A 23 2.05 -13.93 1.59
C ILE A 23 1.35 -14.39 0.31
N SER A 24 1.55 -15.65 -0.07
CA SER A 24 1.04 -16.19 -1.33
C SER A 24 -0.47 -16.42 -1.35
N LEU A 25 -1.07 -16.75 -0.20
CA LEU A 25 -2.48 -17.11 -0.11
C LEU A 25 -3.38 -16.01 0.45
N VAL A 26 -3.00 -15.39 1.59
CA VAL A 26 -3.86 -14.41 2.26
C VAL A 26 -3.56 -13.02 1.75
N ARG A 27 -2.29 -12.63 1.76
CA ARG A 27 -1.90 -11.25 1.42
C ARG A 27 -2.14 -10.93 -0.05
N SER A 28 -1.90 -11.88 -0.95
CA SER A 28 -2.23 -11.76 -2.37
C SER A 28 -3.71 -11.39 -2.61
N VAL A 29 -4.63 -12.04 -1.91
CA VAL A 29 -6.07 -11.77 -1.99
C VAL A 29 -6.42 -10.41 -1.39
N LEU A 30 -5.80 -10.03 -0.26
CA LEU A 30 -6.03 -8.73 0.37
C LEU A 30 -5.48 -7.54 -0.43
N GLU A 31 -4.52 -7.77 -1.32
CA GLU A 31 -3.88 -6.71 -2.13
C GLU A 31 -4.41 -6.67 -3.56
N TYR A 32 -5.10 -7.72 -3.99
CA TYR A 32 -5.67 -7.84 -5.33
C TYR A 32 -6.58 -6.66 -5.63
N CYS A 33 -6.36 -6.00 -6.77
CA CYS A 33 -7.13 -4.82 -7.23
C CYS A 33 -7.29 -3.69 -6.19
N SER A 34 -6.37 -3.59 -5.23
CA SER A 34 -6.44 -2.55 -4.17
C SER A 34 -6.50 -1.12 -4.71
N VAL A 35 -5.97 -0.86 -5.90
CA VAL A 35 -6.07 0.41 -6.61
C VAL A 35 -7.54 0.83 -6.84
N VAL A 36 -8.46 -0.13 -6.97
CA VAL A 36 -9.89 0.15 -7.23
C VAL A 36 -10.68 0.30 -5.93
N TRP A 37 -10.57 -0.63 -4.98
CA TRP A 37 -11.50 -0.72 -3.84
C TRP A 37 -10.96 -0.21 -2.51
N SER A 38 -9.72 0.27 -2.42
CA SER A 38 -9.07 0.56 -1.13
C SER A 38 -9.97 1.40 -0.21
N PRO A 39 -10.23 0.93 1.03
CA PRO A 39 -11.09 1.62 1.97
C PRO A 39 -10.43 2.89 2.50
N THR A 40 -11.27 3.87 2.83
CA THR A 40 -10.84 5.18 3.31
C THR A 40 -11.15 5.40 4.78
N TYR A 41 -12.27 4.86 5.28
CA TYR A 41 -12.59 4.94 6.69
C TYR A 41 -11.67 4.05 7.54
N GLU A 42 -11.21 4.61 8.66
CA GLU A 42 -10.30 3.94 9.60
C GLU A 42 -10.86 2.61 10.11
N VAL A 43 -12.17 2.51 10.31
CA VAL A 43 -12.82 1.27 10.77
C VAL A 43 -12.58 0.12 9.78
N HIS A 44 -12.65 0.38 8.48
CA HIS A 44 -12.41 -0.63 7.45
C HIS A 44 -10.91 -0.93 7.27
N ILE A 45 -10.07 0.10 7.36
CA ILE A 45 -8.61 -0.06 7.35
C ILE A 45 -8.17 -0.93 8.53
N ALA A 46 -8.66 -0.65 9.74
CA ALA A 46 -8.38 -1.40 10.95
C ALA A 46 -8.88 -2.85 10.87
N LYS A 47 -10.04 -3.10 10.24
CA LYS A 47 -10.54 -4.47 9.99
C LYS A 47 -9.58 -5.29 9.11
N LEU A 48 -8.97 -4.67 8.11
CA LEU A 48 -7.98 -5.36 7.25
C LEU A 48 -6.66 -5.57 7.99
N GLU A 49 -6.17 -4.56 8.70
CA GLU A 49 -4.98 -4.68 9.54
C GLU A 49 -5.14 -5.76 10.63
N LYS A 50 -6.35 -5.96 11.17
CA LYS A 50 -6.64 -7.05 12.11
C LYS A 50 -6.35 -8.43 11.53
N VAL A 51 -6.53 -8.65 10.22
CA VAL A 51 -6.19 -9.92 9.56
C VAL A 51 -4.69 -10.18 9.65
N GLN A 52 -3.88 -9.17 9.33
CA GLN A 52 -2.42 -9.25 9.44
C GLN A 52 -1.96 -9.36 10.90
N ASN A 53 -2.55 -8.59 11.81
CA ASN A 53 -2.23 -8.64 13.25
C ASN A 53 -2.55 -10.01 13.86
N LYS A 54 -3.62 -10.68 13.41
CA LYS A 54 -3.94 -12.05 13.83
C LYS A 54 -2.85 -13.05 13.37
N PHE A 55 -2.30 -12.86 12.18
CA PHE A 55 -1.18 -13.66 11.69
C PHE A 55 0.11 -13.40 12.49
N ILE A 56 0.42 -12.13 12.75
CA ILE A 56 1.57 -11.73 13.57
C ILE A 56 1.48 -12.33 14.98
N ARG A 57 0.29 -12.31 15.59
CA ARG A 57 0.06 -12.92 16.90
C ARG A 57 0.35 -14.42 16.91
N TYR A 58 -0.06 -15.12 15.86
CA TYR A 58 0.24 -16.54 15.70
C TYR A 58 1.75 -16.79 15.54
N LEU A 59 2.46 -15.98 14.75
CA LEU A 59 3.91 -16.11 14.59
C LEU A 59 4.68 -15.80 15.88
N SER A 60 4.27 -14.77 16.63
CA SER A 60 4.88 -14.44 17.92
C SER A 60 4.74 -15.57 18.94
N PHE A 61 3.58 -16.24 18.96
CA PHE A 61 3.37 -17.42 19.79
C PHE A 61 4.35 -18.55 19.41
N LYS A 62 4.55 -18.79 18.10
CA LYS A 62 5.54 -19.74 17.57
C LYS A 62 6.99 -19.35 17.91
N LEU A 63 7.26 -18.05 18.06
CA LEU A 63 8.57 -17.48 18.40
C LEU A 63 8.82 -17.38 19.91
N HIS A 64 7.86 -17.76 20.75
CA HIS A 64 7.90 -17.59 22.21
C HIS A 64 8.17 -16.15 22.66
N LYS A 65 7.78 -15.15 21.86
CA LYS A 65 7.91 -13.73 22.21
C LYS A 65 6.59 -13.22 22.82
N PRO A 66 6.62 -12.62 24.03
CA PRO A 66 5.43 -12.02 24.62
C PRO A 66 5.03 -10.77 23.81
N LEU A 67 3.76 -10.69 23.42
CA LEU A 67 3.20 -9.53 22.74
C LEU A 67 2.62 -8.56 23.75
N SER A 68 3.27 -7.41 23.92
CA SER A 68 2.63 -6.20 24.45
C SER A 68 2.03 -5.37 23.30
N ASP A 69 1.05 -4.50 23.55
CA ASP A 69 0.42 -3.71 22.48
C ASP A 69 1.41 -2.78 21.74
N HIS A 70 2.52 -2.40 22.35
CA HIS A 70 3.61 -1.64 21.71
C HIS A 70 4.54 -2.50 20.85
N SER A 71 4.61 -3.81 21.10
CA SER A 71 5.54 -4.74 20.41
C SER A 71 5.12 -5.14 18.98
N TYR A 72 3.89 -4.83 18.54
CA TYR A 72 3.43 -5.19 17.18
C TYR A 72 4.24 -4.52 16.06
N SER A 73 4.89 -3.37 16.31
CA SER A 73 5.73 -2.70 15.33
C SER A 73 7.09 -3.39 15.19
N GLU A 74 7.68 -3.82 16.32
CA GLU A 74 8.97 -4.50 16.35
C GLU A 74 8.90 -5.87 15.66
N ILE A 75 7.87 -6.66 16.01
CA ILE A 75 7.66 -7.99 15.41
C ILE A 75 7.35 -7.86 13.91
N ARG A 76 6.67 -6.78 13.48
CA ARG A 76 6.44 -6.52 12.05
C ARG A 76 7.75 -6.29 11.29
N ASN A 77 8.66 -5.53 11.89
CA ASN A 77 9.95 -5.24 11.31
C ASN A 77 10.81 -6.51 11.25
N GLU A 78 10.87 -7.30 12.33
CA GLU A 78 11.61 -8.57 12.35
C GLU A 78 11.08 -9.58 11.32
N LEU A 79 9.76 -9.61 11.09
CA LEU A 79 9.13 -10.49 10.12
C LEU A 79 9.14 -9.94 8.69
N ASN A 80 9.63 -8.72 8.45
CA ASN A 80 9.53 -8.00 7.17
C ASN A 80 8.08 -7.96 6.63
N LEU A 81 7.12 -7.67 7.53
CA LEU A 81 5.69 -7.57 7.22
C LEU A 81 5.20 -6.13 7.42
N PRO A 82 5.37 -5.26 6.41
CA PRO A 82 4.89 -3.88 6.49
C PRO A 82 3.36 -3.82 6.53
N ARG A 83 2.82 -2.67 6.92
CA ARG A 83 1.37 -2.45 7.03
C ARG A 83 0.68 -2.60 5.67
N LEU A 84 -0.55 -3.12 5.67
CA LEU A 84 -1.36 -3.24 4.45
C LEU A 84 -1.73 -1.87 3.90
N SER A 85 -1.92 -0.86 4.76
CA SER A 85 -2.14 0.52 4.32
C SER A 85 -0.98 1.05 3.47
N SER A 86 0.27 0.90 3.93
CA SER A 86 1.46 1.34 3.20
C SER A 86 1.60 0.63 1.85
N ARG A 87 1.30 -0.67 1.80
CA ARG A 87 1.37 -1.45 0.54
C ARG A 87 0.31 -1.03 -0.48
N ARG A 88 -0.88 -0.65 -0.02
CA ARG A 88 -1.93 -0.13 -0.90
C ARG A 88 -1.58 1.26 -1.44
N MET A 89 -1.03 2.13 -0.59
CA MET A 89 -0.50 3.42 -1.04
C MET A 89 0.61 3.24 -2.09
N TYR A 90 1.53 2.29 -1.86
CA TYR A 90 2.54 1.92 -2.87
C TYR A 90 1.91 1.47 -4.19
N ALA A 91 0.87 0.63 -4.15
CA ALA A 91 0.18 0.17 -5.34
C ALA A 91 -0.50 1.31 -6.11
N ASP A 92 -1.13 2.25 -5.40
CA ASP A 92 -1.75 3.44 -6.00
C ASP A 92 -0.71 4.29 -6.74
N VAL A 93 0.41 4.58 -6.09
CA VAL A 93 1.47 5.43 -6.65
C VAL A 93 2.18 4.74 -7.81
N LEU A 94 2.42 3.42 -7.70
CA LEU A 94 2.99 2.65 -8.79
C LEU A 94 2.05 2.62 -10.01
N PHE A 95 0.74 2.57 -9.78
CA PHE A 95 -0.25 2.66 -10.85
C PHE A 95 -0.18 4.04 -11.53
N LEU A 96 -0.08 5.12 -10.76
CA LEU A 96 0.08 6.48 -11.29
C LEU A 96 1.36 6.62 -12.14
N HIS A 97 2.50 6.15 -11.64
CA HIS A 97 3.77 6.15 -12.36
C HIS A 97 3.67 5.40 -13.70
N LYS A 98 3.03 4.23 -13.70
CA LYS A 98 2.84 3.43 -14.92
C LYS A 98 1.91 4.11 -15.93
N LEU A 99 0.90 4.81 -15.45
CA LEU A 99 -0.03 5.56 -16.29
C LEU A 99 0.68 6.76 -16.95
N LEU A 100 1.50 7.50 -16.19
CA LEU A 100 2.25 8.66 -16.70
C LEU A 100 3.37 8.27 -17.68
N ASN A 101 4.08 7.17 -17.41
CA ASN A 101 5.17 6.68 -18.27
C ASN A 101 4.70 5.76 -19.41
N SER A 102 3.42 5.86 -19.79
CA SER A 102 2.79 5.07 -20.88
C SER A 102 3.05 3.56 -20.81
N LYS A 103 3.24 3.01 -19.61
CA LYS A 103 3.27 1.55 -19.38
C LYS A 103 1.85 0.96 -19.37
N ILE A 104 0.85 1.79 -19.08
CA ILE A 104 -0.57 1.48 -19.18
C ILE A 104 -1.19 2.45 -20.18
N ASN A 105 -1.59 1.95 -21.35
CA ASN A 105 -2.18 2.77 -22.40
C ASN A 105 -3.69 2.88 -22.20
N CYS A 106 -4.12 3.88 -21.43
CA CYS A 106 -5.53 4.23 -21.26
C CYS A 106 -5.68 5.75 -21.34
N ASN A 107 -6.01 6.26 -22.54
CA ASN A 107 -6.14 7.69 -22.78
C ASN A 107 -7.27 8.32 -21.94
N ASP A 108 -8.35 7.58 -21.69
CA ASP A 108 -9.49 8.04 -20.89
C ASP A 108 -9.13 8.26 -19.42
N LEU A 109 -8.23 7.45 -18.87
CA LEU A 109 -7.76 7.65 -17.48
C LEU A 109 -6.74 8.78 -17.40
N LEU A 110 -5.90 8.93 -18.43
CA LEU A 110 -4.91 9.99 -18.50
C LEU A 110 -5.57 11.37 -18.64
N SER A 111 -6.62 11.48 -19.47
CA SER A 111 -7.36 12.74 -19.65
C SER A 111 -8.09 13.21 -18.38
N LEU A 112 -8.30 12.31 -17.42
CA LEU A 112 -8.91 12.66 -16.13
C LEU A 112 -7.91 13.21 -15.11
N ILE A 113 -6.60 13.09 -15.36
CA ILE A 113 -5.54 13.56 -14.47
C ILE A 113 -5.12 14.96 -14.89
N ASP A 114 -5.36 15.92 -14.01
CA ASP A 114 -4.99 17.31 -14.24
C ASP A 114 -3.68 17.64 -13.51
N PHE A 115 -2.78 18.34 -14.19
CA PHE A 115 -1.55 18.85 -13.57
C PHE A 115 -1.79 20.22 -12.95
N ASN A 116 -1.21 20.45 -11.77
CA ASN A 116 -1.21 21.76 -11.15
C ASN A 116 0.03 22.52 -11.60
N VAL A 117 -0.15 23.44 -12.55
CA VAL A 117 0.94 24.28 -13.08
C VAL A 117 0.73 25.71 -12.57
N PRO A 118 1.28 26.07 -11.40
CA PRO A 118 1.11 27.41 -10.86
C PRO A 118 1.90 28.42 -11.70
N SER A 119 1.31 29.60 -11.93
CA SER A 119 1.97 30.69 -12.67
C SER A 119 3.16 31.31 -11.91
N ARG A 120 3.27 31.04 -10.60
CA ARG A 120 4.36 31.51 -9.73
C ARG A 120 4.85 30.36 -8.86
N VAL A 121 6.14 30.36 -8.55
CA VAL A 121 6.73 29.35 -7.68
C VAL A 121 6.18 29.51 -6.26
N THR A 122 5.31 28.59 -5.86
CA THR A 122 4.78 28.49 -4.50
C THR A 122 5.64 27.56 -3.65
N ARG A 123 5.66 27.79 -2.33
CA ARG A 123 6.33 26.89 -1.38
C ARG A 123 5.69 25.50 -1.29
N THR A 124 4.50 25.32 -1.86
CA THR A 124 3.75 24.06 -1.91
C THR A 124 4.06 23.28 -3.19
N SER A 125 4.60 22.07 -3.04
CA SER A 125 4.87 21.12 -4.14
C SER A 125 3.66 20.22 -4.42
N GLN A 126 2.54 20.79 -4.87
CA GLN A 126 1.43 20.00 -5.40
C GLN A 126 1.57 19.87 -6.91
N ASN A 127 1.82 18.65 -7.39
CA ASN A 127 2.11 18.38 -8.80
C ASN A 127 0.83 18.17 -9.61
N PHE A 128 -0.19 17.59 -8.99
CA PHE A 128 -1.48 17.30 -9.60
C PHE A 128 -2.57 18.18 -9.01
N ALA A 129 -3.50 18.62 -9.85
CA ALA A 129 -4.69 19.34 -9.43
C ALA A 129 -5.73 18.35 -8.87
N ILE A 130 -6.28 18.68 -7.70
CA ILE A 130 -7.29 17.85 -7.05
C ILE A 130 -8.67 18.40 -7.42
N LYS A 131 -9.49 17.58 -8.09
CA LYS A 131 -10.87 17.93 -8.42
C LYS A 131 -11.69 18.08 -7.13
N PHE A 132 -12.51 19.13 -7.06
CA PHE A 132 -13.45 19.29 -5.96
C PHE A 132 -14.59 18.28 -6.11
N HIS A 133 -14.98 17.68 -4.99
CA HIS A 133 -16.10 16.74 -4.94
C HIS A 133 -17.07 17.14 -3.83
N CYS A 134 -18.37 17.11 -4.12
CA CYS A 134 -19.41 17.49 -3.17
C CYS A 134 -19.60 16.48 -2.02
N CYS A 135 -19.13 15.24 -2.19
CA CYS A 135 -19.34 14.15 -1.22
C CYS A 135 -18.04 13.40 -0.91
N ASN A 136 -17.96 12.85 0.30
CA ASN A 136 -16.82 12.03 0.75
C ASN A 136 -16.58 10.83 -0.16
N PHE A 137 -17.63 10.21 -0.70
CA PHE A 137 -17.50 9.11 -1.66
C PHE A 137 -16.74 9.53 -2.93
N GLY A 138 -17.09 10.69 -3.51
CA GLY A 138 -16.40 11.22 -4.70
C GLY A 138 -14.97 11.63 -4.40
N ARG A 139 -14.73 12.28 -3.25
CA ARG A 139 -13.38 12.65 -2.80
C ARG A 139 -12.45 11.44 -2.66
N HIS A 140 -13.01 10.31 -2.27
CA HIS A 140 -12.32 9.04 -2.08
C HIS A 140 -12.44 8.08 -3.26
N SER A 141 -12.86 8.58 -4.43
CA SER A 141 -12.86 7.79 -5.64
C SER A 141 -11.43 7.28 -5.96
N PRO A 142 -11.29 6.17 -6.70
CA PRO A 142 -9.99 5.55 -6.98
C PRO A 142 -8.98 6.56 -7.56
N LEU A 143 -9.37 7.32 -8.58
CA LEU A 143 -8.51 8.30 -9.23
C LEU A 143 -8.16 9.48 -8.30
N SER A 144 -9.15 10.07 -7.63
CA SER A 144 -8.91 11.19 -6.70
C SER A 144 -7.96 10.79 -5.57
N ARG A 145 -8.09 9.56 -5.06
CA ARG A 145 -7.23 8.99 -4.02
C ARG A 145 -5.80 8.74 -4.53
N ILE A 146 -5.64 8.19 -5.74
CA ILE A 146 -4.34 7.95 -6.37
C ILE A 146 -3.60 9.28 -6.57
N ILE A 147 -4.28 10.29 -7.12
CA ILE A 147 -3.74 11.63 -7.34
C ILE A 147 -3.31 12.27 -6.01
N LEU A 148 -4.15 12.17 -4.98
CA LEU A 148 -3.84 12.68 -3.64
C LEU A 148 -2.61 11.98 -3.02
N ASN A 149 -2.47 10.67 -3.22
CA ASN A 149 -1.28 9.93 -2.79
C ASN A 149 -0.05 10.30 -3.62
N GLY A 150 -0.22 10.60 -4.91
CA GLY A 150 0.84 11.10 -5.78
C GLY A 150 1.38 12.47 -5.36
N ASN A 151 0.53 13.38 -4.89
CA ASN A 151 0.93 14.69 -4.37
C ASN A 151 1.74 14.63 -3.07
N ARG A 152 1.77 13.48 -2.38
CA ARG A 152 2.64 13.28 -1.21
C ARG A 152 4.07 12.91 -1.60
N ILE A 153 4.34 12.70 -2.88
CA ILE A 153 5.59 12.18 -3.42
C ILE A 153 6.10 13.14 -4.48
N ASP A 154 7.42 13.26 -4.59
CA ASP A 154 8.06 14.18 -5.53
C ASP A 154 7.83 13.76 -7.00
N LEU A 155 7.60 14.75 -7.85
CA LEU A 155 7.27 14.54 -9.27
C LEU A 155 8.41 13.87 -10.05
N ASP A 156 9.65 14.22 -9.71
CA ASP A 156 10.85 13.66 -10.35
C ASP A 156 10.92 12.15 -10.15
N LEU A 157 10.40 11.66 -9.02
CA LEU A 157 10.30 10.23 -8.73
C LEU A 157 9.25 9.54 -9.62
N LEU A 158 8.20 10.26 -10.01
CA LEU A 158 7.09 9.78 -10.84
C LEU A 158 7.41 9.80 -12.34
N LEU A 159 8.27 10.72 -12.78
CA LEU A 159 8.73 10.82 -14.18
C LEU A 159 10.00 10.01 -14.46
N CYS A 160 10.55 9.33 -13.45
CA CYS A 160 11.71 8.47 -13.64
C CYS A 160 11.37 7.32 -14.62
N THR A 161 12.09 7.28 -15.76
CA THR A 161 11.89 6.28 -16.83
C THR A 161 12.24 4.85 -16.40
N SER A 162 13.13 4.72 -15.42
CA SER A 162 13.54 3.42 -14.89
C SER A 162 12.57 2.91 -13.81
N GLU A 163 11.75 1.92 -14.18
CA GLU A 163 10.75 1.34 -13.28
C GLU A 163 11.38 0.70 -12.02
N ASN A 164 12.57 0.12 -12.16
CA ASN A 164 13.27 -0.53 -11.05
C ASN A 164 13.71 0.46 -9.97
N VAL A 165 14.22 1.63 -10.36
CA VAL A 165 14.65 2.68 -9.43
C VAL A 165 13.43 3.27 -8.72
N CYS A 166 12.35 3.54 -9.47
CA CYS A 166 11.09 4.02 -8.88
C CYS A 166 10.55 3.02 -7.84
N ARG A 167 10.49 1.72 -8.17
CA ARG A 167 10.07 0.67 -7.22
C ARG A 167 10.94 0.64 -5.96
N GLN A 168 12.24 0.81 -6.09
CA GLN A 168 13.17 0.76 -4.95
C GLN A 168 13.05 2.01 -4.06
N CYS A 169 12.89 3.20 -4.65
CA CYS A 169 12.65 4.43 -3.91
C CYS A 169 11.26 4.45 -3.24
N LEU A 170 10.22 4.01 -3.94
CA LEU A 170 8.87 3.90 -3.38
C LEU A 170 8.81 2.90 -2.21
N LYS A 171 9.60 1.83 -2.24
CA LYS A 171 9.73 0.92 -1.10
C LYS A 171 10.34 1.62 0.12
N LYS A 172 11.33 2.50 -0.05
CA LYS A 172 11.90 3.29 1.04
C LYS A 172 10.87 4.28 1.60
N ILE A 173 10.19 5.02 0.73
CA ILE A 173 9.19 6.03 1.12
C ILE A 173 8.00 5.40 1.84
N CYS A 174 7.55 4.23 1.39
CA CYS A 174 6.41 3.52 1.98
C CYS A 174 6.80 2.64 3.18
N ASN A 175 8.05 2.68 3.67
CA ASN A 175 8.57 1.82 4.74
C ASN A 175 8.29 0.32 4.49
N LEU A 176 8.58 -0.14 3.27
CA LEU A 176 8.37 -1.53 2.82
C LEU A 176 9.64 -2.39 2.89
N MET A 177 10.70 -1.89 3.54
CA MET A 177 11.99 -2.54 3.73
C MET A 177 12.22 -2.80 5.22
#